data_AF-A0A0K1QCU3-F1
#
_entry.id   AF-A0A0K1QCU3-F1
#
_cell.length_a   1.000
_cell.length_b   1.000
_cell.length_c   1.000
_cell.angle_alpha   90.00
_cell.angle_beta   90.00
_cell.angle_gamma   90.00
#
_symmetry.space_group_name_H-M   'P 1'
#
loop_
_entity.id
_entity.type
_entity.pdbx_description
1 polymer ?
#
loop_
_entity_poly.entity_id
_entity_poly.type
_entity_poly.pdbx_seq_one_letter_code
_entity_poly.pdbx_strand_id
1 'polypeptide(L)'
;MTKPFVAAVLAAAALLSCAKTQDASGSAAKAQATTNVTATDGRLSIWLTADDRLTPFEGRANLQVWNVRLHFKNASTAPLRILVPDDRNRGPTSSLYLRSSDSNFGGSVPEWPRHGPMYTEQDFYLLAPGEERSFAQPVFPSPRLPSGKTFDVTWRYEVTMNAFPGGIGTLQPSHELFGGKPLPDLWNGKLETKPLALQMP
;
A
#
# COMPACT_ATOMS: atom_id res chain seq x y z
N MET A 1 -36.76 3.98 -67.72
CA MET A 1 -36.21 2.64 -68.05
C MET A 1 -34.89 2.55 -67.30
N THR A 2 -34.54 1.64 -66.41
CA THR A 2 -35.07 0.34 -65.94
C THR A 2 -34.24 0.02 -64.68
N LYS A 3 -34.87 -0.42 -63.59
CA LYS A 3 -34.23 -1.15 -62.47
C LYS A 3 -33.82 -2.57 -62.95
N PRO A 4 -33.30 -3.48 -62.10
CA PRO A 4 -32.20 -3.46 -61.11
C PRO A 4 -31.23 -4.65 -61.35
N PHE A 5 -30.19 -4.84 -60.53
CA PHE A 5 -29.67 -6.20 -60.25
C PHE A 5 -29.32 -6.38 -58.78
N VAL A 6 -29.89 -7.45 -58.23
CA VAL A 6 -29.71 -8.02 -56.90
C VAL A 6 -28.63 -9.09 -57.00
N ALA A 7 -27.75 -9.19 -56.01
CA ALA A 7 -27.07 -10.43 -55.70
C ALA A 7 -26.82 -10.52 -54.20
N ALA A 8 -27.49 -11.51 -53.61
CA ALA A 8 -27.32 -11.98 -52.25
C ALA A 8 -25.98 -12.72 -52.11
N VAL A 9 -25.36 -12.63 -50.93
CA VAL A 9 -24.47 -13.68 -50.43
C VAL A 9 -24.89 -14.00 -49.00
N LEU A 10 -25.47 -15.19 -48.85
CA LEU A 10 -25.61 -15.89 -47.57
C LEU A 10 -24.24 -16.40 -47.14
N ALA A 11 -23.92 -16.24 -45.85
CA ALA A 11 -23.00 -17.14 -45.16
C ALA A 11 -23.56 -17.42 -43.75
N ALA A 12 -23.97 -18.66 -43.56
CA ALA A 12 -24.37 -19.24 -42.28
C ALA A 12 -23.13 -19.72 -41.53
N ALA A 13 -23.09 -19.52 -40.21
CA ALA A 13 -22.58 -20.48 -39.21
C ALA A 13 -22.56 -19.83 -37.82
N ALA A 14 -23.44 -20.28 -36.94
CA ALA A 14 -23.19 -20.24 -35.50
C ALA A 14 -23.76 -21.52 -34.90
N LEU A 15 -22.87 -22.50 -34.73
CA LEU A 15 -23.14 -23.76 -34.06
C LEU A 15 -23.36 -23.49 -32.57
N LEU A 16 -24.50 -23.97 -32.06
CA LEU A 16 -24.69 -24.28 -30.66
C LEU A 16 -23.65 -25.33 -30.25
N SER A 17 -22.85 -25.05 -29.22
CA SER A 17 -22.35 -26.10 -28.34
C SER A 17 -22.62 -25.74 -26.89
N CYS A 18 -23.45 -26.56 -26.27
CA CYS A 18 -23.55 -26.71 -24.83
C CYS A 18 -22.24 -27.32 -24.32
N ALA A 19 -21.53 -26.61 -23.46
CA ALA A 19 -20.59 -27.23 -22.54
C ALA A 19 -20.99 -26.84 -21.12
N LYS A 20 -21.76 -27.74 -20.52
CA LYS A 20 -22.06 -27.78 -19.09
C LYS A 20 -20.79 -28.32 -18.43
N THR A 21 -20.02 -27.47 -17.75
CA THR A 21 -18.95 -27.92 -16.86
C THR A 21 -19.36 -27.61 -15.43
N GLN A 22 -19.60 -28.70 -14.72
CA GLN A 22 -19.92 -28.83 -13.31
C GLN A 22 -18.76 -28.34 -12.43
N ASP A 23 -19.14 -27.65 -11.36
CA ASP A 23 -18.56 -27.64 -10.03
C ASP A 23 -17.04 -27.83 -9.89
N ALA A 24 -16.38 -26.70 -9.69
CA ALA A 24 -15.49 -26.55 -8.55
C ALA A 24 -15.75 -25.18 -7.92
N SER A 25 -16.83 -25.08 -7.14
CA SER A 25 -16.95 -24.00 -6.14
C SER A 25 -15.92 -24.25 -5.04
N GLY A 26 -14.65 -24.07 -5.38
CA GLY A 26 -13.67 -23.64 -4.40
C GLY A 26 -14.12 -22.26 -3.95
N SER A 27 -14.87 -22.21 -2.85
CA SER A 27 -15.13 -21.00 -2.10
C SER A 27 -13.76 -20.41 -1.75
N ALA A 28 -13.23 -19.56 -2.63
CA ALA A 28 -12.22 -18.60 -2.24
C ALA A 28 -12.93 -17.74 -1.20
N ALA A 29 -12.72 -18.09 0.07
CA ALA A 29 -13.13 -17.27 1.19
C ALA A 29 -12.74 -15.84 0.83
N LYS A 30 -13.75 -15.02 0.56
CA LYS A 30 -13.58 -13.58 0.40
C LYS A 30 -12.95 -13.15 1.71
N ALA A 31 -11.63 -12.95 1.72
CA ALA A 31 -10.94 -12.33 2.84
C ALA A 31 -11.71 -11.04 3.09
N GLN A 32 -12.38 -11.00 4.23
CA GLN A 32 -13.31 -9.94 4.56
C GLN A 32 -12.43 -8.73 4.86
N ALA A 33 -12.24 -7.87 3.85
CA ALA A 33 -11.42 -6.67 3.95
C ALA A 33 -11.89 -5.86 5.17
N THR A 34 -11.05 -5.86 6.21
CA THR A 34 -11.40 -5.22 7.47
C THR A 34 -11.23 -3.71 7.30
N THR A 35 -12.33 -3.00 7.53
CA THR A 35 -12.53 -1.57 7.81
C THR A 35 -11.59 -0.57 7.13
N ASN A 36 -12.10 0.09 6.06
CA ASN A 36 -11.50 1.31 5.52
C ASN A 36 -11.60 2.43 6.56
N VAL A 37 -10.48 2.94 7.05
CA VAL A 37 -10.50 4.17 7.83
C VAL A 37 -9.57 5.21 7.26
N THR A 38 -10.19 6.22 6.65
CA THR A 38 -9.53 7.27 5.88
C THR A 38 -9.12 8.44 6.77
N ALA A 39 -7.89 8.91 6.60
CA ALA A 39 -7.41 10.21 7.05
C ALA A 39 -7.18 11.11 5.84
N THR A 40 -7.51 12.40 5.92
CA THR A 40 -7.34 13.34 4.81
C THR A 40 -7.09 14.77 5.30
N ASP A 41 -6.35 15.54 4.51
CA ASP A 41 -6.15 16.99 4.67
C ASP A 41 -6.85 17.81 3.56
N GLY A 42 -7.71 17.18 2.77
CA GLY A 42 -8.38 17.76 1.61
C GLY A 42 -7.59 17.66 0.29
N ARG A 43 -6.27 17.42 0.32
CA ARG A 43 -5.45 17.21 -0.88
C ARG A 43 -5.05 15.75 -1.04
N LEU A 44 -4.66 15.11 0.05
CA LEU A 44 -4.29 13.70 0.10
C LEU A 44 -5.27 12.98 1.02
N SER A 45 -5.70 11.79 0.61
CA SER A 45 -6.38 10.83 1.48
C SER A 45 -5.51 9.58 1.63
N ILE A 46 -5.41 9.08 2.84
CA ILE A 46 -4.72 7.82 3.15
C ILE A 46 -5.63 6.88 3.93
N TRP A 47 -5.51 5.57 3.70
CA TRP A 47 -6.16 4.56 4.53
C TRP A 47 -5.37 3.26 4.54
N LEU A 48 -5.69 2.42 5.52
CA LEU A 48 -5.15 1.08 5.69
C LEU A 48 -6.22 0.05 5.36
N THR A 49 -5.76 -1.06 4.79
CA THR A 49 -6.48 -2.33 4.81
C THR A 49 -5.51 -3.42 5.23
N ALA A 50 -6.00 -4.47 5.89
CA ALA A 50 -5.19 -5.63 6.21
C ALA A 50 -5.97 -6.91 5.98
N ASP A 51 -5.23 -7.99 5.73
CA ASP A 51 -5.76 -9.34 5.88
C ASP A 51 -6.06 -9.60 7.37
N ASP A 52 -7.14 -10.34 7.62
CA ASP A 52 -7.58 -10.72 8.97
C ASP A 52 -6.68 -11.79 9.62
N ARG A 53 -5.71 -12.31 8.88
CA ARG A 53 -4.88 -13.46 9.29
C ARG A 53 -3.41 -13.21 9.01
N LEU A 54 -2.58 -13.84 9.85
CA LEU A 54 -1.17 -13.99 9.57
C LEU A 54 -0.95 -15.03 8.47
N THR A 55 -0.13 -14.68 7.47
CA THR A 55 0.33 -15.62 6.45
C THR A 55 1.81 -15.93 6.63
N PRO A 56 2.30 -17.11 6.21
CA PRO A 56 3.73 -17.35 6.11
C PRO A 56 4.38 -16.33 5.18
N PHE A 57 5.52 -15.76 5.58
CA PHE A 57 6.31 -14.91 4.70
C PHE A 57 7.10 -15.78 3.72
N GLU A 58 6.98 -15.48 2.43
CA GLU A 58 7.64 -16.26 1.38
C GLU A 58 9.15 -16.36 1.62
N GLY A 59 9.68 -17.58 1.51
CA GLY A 59 11.10 -17.86 1.75
C GLY A 59 11.52 -17.96 3.22
N ARG A 60 10.60 -17.81 4.20
CA ARG A 60 10.88 -18.02 5.63
C ARG A 60 9.73 -18.74 6.36
N ALA A 61 9.81 -20.07 6.43
CA ALA A 61 8.75 -20.94 6.99
C ALA A 61 8.29 -20.59 8.41
N ASN A 62 9.15 -19.99 9.23
CA ASN A 62 8.85 -19.65 10.62
C ASN A 62 8.50 -18.16 10.84
N LEU A 63 8.40 -17.37 9.77
CA LEU A 63 8.07 -15.96 9.86
C LEU A 63 6.63 -15.75 9.40
N GLN A 64 5.81 -15.21 10.29
CA GLN A 64 4.43 -14.84 10.00
C GLN A 64 4.35 -13.32 9.77
N VAL A 65 3.41 -12.91 8.91
CA VAL A 65 3.23 -11.52 8.51
C VAL A 65 1.75 -11.17 8.40
N TRP A 66 1.36 -9.98 8.85
CA TRP A 66 0.09 -9.38 8.43
C TRP A 66 0.33 -8.66 7.11
N ASN A 67 -0.41 -9.02 6.07
CA ASN A 67 -0.37 -8.29 4.80
C ASN A 67 -1.22 -7.03 4.96
N VAL A 68 -0.57 -5.94 5.34
CA VAL A 68 -1.18 -4.62 5.37
C VAL A 68 -0.94 -3.95 4.02
N ARG A 69 -1.92 -3.17 3.57
CA ARG A 69 -1.83 -2.35 2.36
C ARG A 69 -2.15 -0.92 2.72
N LEU A 70 -1.23 -0.04 2.35
CA LEU A 70 -1.43 1.40 2.40
C LEU A 70 -2.10 1.84 1.12
N HIS A 71 -3.00 2.77 1.23
CA HIS A 71 -3.64 3.37 0.07
C HIS A 71 -3.51 4.88 0.15
N PHE A 72 -3.32 5.48 -1.01
CA PHE A 72 -3.21 6.91 -1.21
C PHE A 72 -4.15 7.31 -2.32
N LYS A 73 -4.85 8.43 -2.14
CA LYS A 73 -5.65 9.06 -3.18
C LYS A 73 -5.36 10.54 -3.25
N ASN A 74 -5.01 11.02 -4.44
CA ASN A 74 -4.91 12.45 -4.72
C ASN A 74 -6.33 13.02 -4.89
N ALA A 75 -6.80 13.76 -3.89
CA ALA A 75 -8.10 14.42 -3.89
C ALA A 75 -8.05 15.84 -4.46
N SER A 76 -6.86 16.33 -4.82
CA SER A 76 -6.67 17.67 -5.37
C SER A 76 -6.87 17.72 -6.88
N THR A 77 -6.88 18.94 -7.43
CA THR A 77 -6.96 19.20 -8.87
C THR A 77 -5.60 19.25 -9.57
N ALA A 78 -4.50 19.09 -8.82
CA ALA A 78 -3.13 19.13 -9.33
C ALA A 78 -2.41 17.81 -9.01
N PRO A 79 -1.32 17.46 -9.72
CA PRO A 79 -0.49 16.32 -9.35
C PRO A 79 0.04 16.43 -7.91
N LEU A 80 0.23 15.29 -7.26
CA LEU A 80 0.84 15.20 -5.94
C LEU A 80 1.90 14.11 -5.94
N ARG A 81 3.09 14.43 -5.43
CA ARG A 81 4.14 13.44 -5.20
C ARG A 81 4.10 12.97 -3.75
N ILE A 82 4.12 11.66 -3.55
CA ILE A 82 4.18 11.01 -2.24
C ILE A 82 5.50 10.25 -2.10
N LEU A 83 5.97 10.09 -0.87
CA LEU A 83 7.15 9.33 -0.51
C LEU A 83 6.72 8.03 0.16
N VAL A 84 6.91 6.89 -0.50
CA VAL A 84 6.57 5.57 0.05
C VAL A 84 7.82 4.71 -0.02
N PRO A 85 8.67 4.72 1.02
CA PRO A 85 9.86 3.89 1.05
C PRO A 85 9.50 2.41 1.10
N ASP A 86 10.46 1.57 0.70
CA ASP A 86 10.40 0.14 0.95
C ASP A 86 10.26 -0.17 2.46
N ASP A 87 9.91 -1.42 2.77
CA ASP A 87 9.66 -1.84 4.13
C ASP A 87 10.87 -1.64 5.05
N ARG A 88 12.10 -1.81 4.55
CA ARG A 88 13.36 -1.76 5.30
C ARG A 88 13.85 -0.34 5.59
N ASN A 89 13.44 0.61 4.77
CA ASN A 89 13.84 2.01 4.84
C ASN A 89 12.73 2.90 5.42
N ARG A 90 11.70 2.30 6.01
CA ARG A 90 10.65 3.05 6.71
C ARG A 90 11.25 3.89 7.83
N GLY A 91 10.95 5.18 7.76
CA GLY A 91 11.36 6.19 8.73
C GLY A 91 10.17 6.83 9.43
N PRO A 92 10.39 7.93 10.19
CA PRO A 92 9.30 8.69 10.81
C PRO A 92 8.28 9.20 9.78
N THR A 93 8.65 9.23 8.49
CA THR A 93 7.81 9.64 7.38
C THR A 93 6.71 8.64 7.03
N SER A 94 6.90 7.35 7.28
CA SER A 94 5.90 6.32 7.02
C SER A 94 6.11 5.17 8.00
N SER A 95 5.42 5.24 9.13
CA SER A 95 5.59 4.32 10.25
C SER A 95 4.28 3.68 10.65
N LEU A 96 4.25 2.35 10.73
CA LEU A 96 3.15 1.62 11.35
C LEU A 96 3.42 1.51 12.84
N TYR A 97 2.43 1.85 13.66
CA TYR A 97 2.47 1.74 15.11
C TYR A 97 1.51 0.65 15.53
N LEU A 98 2.01 -0.31 16.30
CA LEU A 98 1.20 -1.34 16.94
C LEU A 98 1.03 -0.96 18.40
N ARG A 99 -0.21 -0.90 18.87
CA ARG A 99 -0.54 -0.68 20.28
C ARG A 99 -1.49 -1.78 20.75
N SER A 100 -1.17 -2.42 21.86
CA SER A 100 -2.12 -3.32 22.52
C SER A 100 -3.13 -2.50 23.33
N SER A 101 -4.41 -2.90 23.34
CA SER A 101 -5.42 -2.29 24.21
C SER A 101 -5.13 -2.52 25.70
N ASP A 102 -4.48 -3.65 26.02
CA ASP A 102 -4.38 -4.18 27.38
C ASP A 102 -2.97 -4.10 27.97
N SER A 103 -1.97 -3.73 27.16
CA SER A 103 -0.57 -3.66 27.61
C SER A 103 0.08 -2.35 27.21
N ASN A 104 1.07 -1.93 27.99
CA ASN A 104 1.97 -0.81 27.62
C ASN A 104 2.86 -1.14 26.42
N PHE A 105 2.59 -2.23 25.69
CA PHE A 105 3.31 -2.56 24.48
C PHE A 105 2.85 -1.64 23.34
N GLY A 106 3.73 -0.71 22.99
CA GLY A 106 3.62 0.16 21.83
C GLY A 106 4.95 0.20 21.10
N GLY A 107 4.95 0.05 19.78
CA GLY A 107 6.18 0.11 18.99
C GLY A 107 5.92 0.38 17.51
N SER A 108 6.91 0.96 16.84
CA SER A 108 6.92 1.12 15.38
C SER A 108 7.35 -0.19 14.72
N VAL A 109 6.69 -0.56 13.62
CA VAL A 109 7.05 -1.73 12.82
C VAL A 109 7.25 -1.32 11.35
N PRO A 110 8.42 -1.63 10.75
CA PRO A 110 9.58 -2.22 11.39
C PRO A 110 10.28 -1.25 12.34
N GLU A 111 11.19 -1.80 13.16
CA GLU A 111 12.06 -0.97 13.98
C GLU A 111 12.90 -0.05 13.09
N TRP A 112 13.09 1.18 13.55
CA TRP A 112 13.79 2.19 12.76
C TRP A 112 15.24 1.79 12.49
N PRO A 113 15.77 1.93 11.27
CA PRO A 113 17.18 1.63 10.99
C PRO A 113 18.11 2.48 11.87
N ARG A 114 19.17 1.86 12.39
CA ARG A 114 20.16 2.53 13.26
C ARG A 114 20.83 3.75 12.62
N HIS A 115 20.88 3.80 11.29
CA HIS A 115 21.53 4.86 10.52
C HIS A 115 20.52 5.81 9.85
N GLY A 116 19.24 5.74 10.24
CA GLY A 116 18.16 6.48 9.60
C GLY A 116 17.70 5.85 8.28
N PRO A 117 16.60 6.37 7.70
CA PRO A 117 16.05 5.84 6.46
C PRO A 117 16.91 6.28 5.27
N MET A 118 17.16 5.37 4.34
CA MET A 118 17.81 5.67 3.07
C MET A 118 16.75 5.73 1.98
N TYR A 119 16.44 6.93 1.49
CA TYR A 119 15.53 7.11 0.37
C TYR A 119 16.27 7.12 -0.96
N THR A 120 15.58 6.68 -1.99
CA THR A 120 15.98 6.69 -3.39
C THR A 120 14.91 7.39 -4.22
N GLU A 121 15.22 7.76 -5.46
CA GLU A 121 14.23 8.40 -6.34
C GLU A 121 13.03 7.48 -6.65
N GLN A 122 13.20 6.16 -6.53
CA GLN A 122 12.13 5.17 -6.78
C GLN A 122 11.06 5.15 -5.68
N ASP A 123 11.38 5.68 -4.49
CA ASP A 123 10.43 5.79 -3.38
C ASP A 123 9.43 6.94 -3.58
N PHE A 124 9.62 7.77 -4.62
CA PHE A 124 8.76 8.91 -4.91
C PHE A 124 7.78 8.60 -6.03
N TYR A 125 6.49 8.65 -5.71
CA TYR A 125 5.43 8.35 -6.66
C TYR A 125 4.63 9.61 -6.95
N LEU A 126 4.51 9.94 -8.24
CA LEU A 126 3.62 11.01 -8.70
C LEU A 126 2.21 10.43 -8.91
N LEU A 127 1.22 11.04 -8.26
CA LEU A 127 -0.20 10.75 -8.41
C LEU A 127 -0.87 11.85 -9.21
N ALA A 128 -1.49 11.51 -10.33
CA ALA A 128 -2.35 12.43 -11.08
C ALA A 128 -3.58 12.85 -10.25
N PRO A 129 -4.27 13.95 -10.62
CA PRO A 129 -5.53 14.32 -9.97
C PRO A 129 -6.54 13.16 -9.99
N GLY A 130 -7.06 12.79 -8.83
CA GLY A 130 -7.98 11.66 -8.66
C GLY A 130 -7.33 10.27 -8.68
N GLU A 131 -6.03 10.14 -8.94
CA GLU A 131 -5.34 8.84 -8.95
C GLU A 131 -5.31 8.23 -7.55
N GLU A 132 -5.50 6.91 -7.53
CA GLU A 132 -5.36 6.07 -6.35
C GLU A 132 -4.21 5.08 -6.56
N ARG A 133 -3.38 4.90 -5.53
CA ARG A 133 -2.30 3.91 -5.55
C ARG A 133 -2.20 3.22 -4.21
N SER A 134 -1.94 1.92 -4.27
CA SER A 134 -1.82 1.07 -3.08
C SER A 134 -0.47 0.36 -3.02
N PHE A 135 0.07 0.23 -1.82
CA PHE A 135 1.38 -0.36 -1.57
C PHE A 135 1.27 -1.46 -0.53
N ALA A 136 1.82 -2.62 -0.82
CA ALA A 136 1.94 -3.69 0.16
C ALA A 136 2.98 -3.28 1.22
N GLN A 137 2.61 -3.46 2.48
CA GLN A 137 3.44 -3.13 3.63
C GLN A 137 3.35 -4.30 4.62
N PRO A 138 4.21 -5.31 4.47
CA PRO A 138 4.23 -6.42 5.41
C PRO A 138 4.51 -5.90 6.83
N VAL A 139 3.74 -6.40 7.79
CA VAL A 139 3.96 -6.16 9.23
C VAL A 139 4.39 -7.47 9.85
N PHE A 140 5.62 -7.49 10.33
CA PHE A 140 6.18 -8.64 11.03
C PHE A 140 5.94 -8.47 12.54
N PRO A 141 4.91 -9.11 13.12
CA PRO A 141 4.72 -9.08 14.56
C PRO A 141 5.98 -9.59 15.26
N SER A 142 6.36 -8.92 16.36
CA SER A 142 7.42 -9.44 17.23
C SER A 142 6.97 -10.80 17.81
N PRO A 143 7.85 -11.81 17.87
CA PRO A 143 7.52 -13.08 18.54
C PRO A 143 7.26 -12.92 20.05
N ARG A 144 7.54 -11.72 20.61
CA ARG A 144 7.24 -11.37 22.00
C ARG A 144 5.80 -10.88 22.20
N LEU A 145 5.05 -10.66 21.13
CA LEU A 145 3.65 -10.27 21.24
C LEU A 145 2.82 -11.42 21.81
N PRO A 146 1.96 -11.17 22.82
CA PRO A 146 1.06 -12.19 23.34
C PRO A 146 0.07 -12.66 22.27
N SER A 147 -0.05 -13.97 22.12
CA SER A 147 -1.06 -14.62 21.26
C SER A 147 -2.48 -14.37 21.77
N GLY A 148 -3.46 -14.46 20.87
CA GLY A 148 -4.89 -14.25 21.19
C GLY A 148 -5.26 -12.82 21.59
N LYS A 149 -4.36 -11.85 21.43
CA LYS A 149 -4.61 -10.43 21.73
C LYS A 149 -4.92 -9.62 20.48
N THR A 150 -5.74 -8.59 20.65
CA THR A 150 -6.01 -7.59 19.62
C THR A 150 -5.04 -6.42 19.74
N PHE A 151 -4.52 -5.99 18.59
CA PHE A 151 -3.62 -4.86 18.45
C PHE A 151 -4.23 -3.83 17.54
N ASP A 152 -4.19 -2.59 17.98
CA ASP A 152 -4.50 -1.42 17.18
C ASP A 152 -3.30 -1.09 16.29
N VAL A 153 -3.48 -1.15 14.99
CA VAL A 153 -2.50 -0.75 14.00
C VAL A 153 -2.88 0.60 13.43
N THR A 154 -2.00 1.57 13.66
CA THR A 154 -2.13 2.91 13.12
C THR A 154 -0.98 3.18 12.16
N TRP A 155 -1.25 3.87 11.06
CA TRP A 155 -0.20 4.35 10.17
C TRP A 155 -0.09 5.86 10.27
N ARG A 156 1.13 6.32 10.56
CA ARG A 156 1.49 7.73 10.55
C ARG A 156 2.31 8.00 9.30
N TYR A 157 1.81 8.93 8.49
CA TYR A 157 2.46 9.44 7.30
C TYR A 157 2.82 10.92 7.49
N GLU A 158 4.09 11.26 7.43
CA GLU A 158 4.59 12.59 7.75
C GLU A 158 5.70 13.00 6.81
N VAL A 159 5.52 14.06 6.04
CA VAL A 159 6.58 14.60 5.18
C VAL A 159 6.71 16.08 5.51
N THR A 160 7.86 16.45 6.08
CA THR A 160 8.15 17.84 6.49
C THR A 160 9.30 18.46 5.70
N MET A 161 9.95 17.67 4.85
CA MET A 161 11.12 18.08 4.08
C MET A 161 10.73 18.33 2.63
N ASN A 162 11.14 19.46 2.09
CA ASN A 162 10.89 19.84 0.69
C ASN A 162 12.01 19.43 -0.28
N ALA A 163 13.18 19.12 0.27
CA ALA A 163 14.36 18.65 -0.45
C ALA A 163 15.02 17.54 0.37
N PHE A 164 15.57 16.54 -0.31
CA PHE A 164 16.22 15.41 0.33
C PHE A 164 17.72 15.50 0.06
N PRO A 165 18.52 15.98 1.03
CA PRO A 165 19.96 15.83 0.92
C PRO A 165 20.22 14.33 0.79
N GLY A 166 21.05 13.92 -0.17
CA GLY A 166 21.33 12.51 -0.43
C GLY A 166 21.59 11.73 0.86
N GLY A 167 21.16 10.47 0.93
CA GLY A 167 21.26 9.65 2.14
C GLY A 167 22.66 9.67 2.72
N ILE A 168 22.80 9.74 4.06
CA ILE A 168 24.08 9.83 4.76
C ILE A 168 24.89 8.55 4.50
N GLY A 169 25.68 8.56 3.43
CA GLY A 169 26.65 7.52 3.13
C GLY A 169 27.86 7.71 4.03
N THR A 170 27.92 7.01 5.17
CA THR A 170 29.12 6.99 6.01
C THR A 170 30.34 6.34 5.30
N LEU A 171 30.15 5.78 4.09
CA LEU A 171 31.16 5.03 3.35
C LEU A 171 31.26 5.36 1.83
N GLN A 172 30.37 6.18 1.27
CA GLN A 172 30.39 6.63 -0.13
C GLN A 172 29.81 8.05 -0.24
N PRO A 173 30.22 8.87 -1.24
CA PRO A 173 29.60 10.17 -1.48
C PRO A 173 28.10 9.99 -1.68
N SER A 174 27.30 10.61 -0.82
CA SER A 174 25.85 10.62 -0.94
C SER A 174 25.46 11.37 -2.20
N HIS A 175 24.88 10.70 -3.20
CA HIS A 175 24.29 11.41 -4.33
C HIS A 175 23.03 12.13 -3.86
N GLU A 176 22.95 13.45 -4.10
CA GLU A 176 21.76 14.22 -3.81
C GLU A 176 20.57 13.68 -4.62
N LEU A 177 19.45 13.41 -3.96
CA LEU A 177 18.24 13.00 -4.68
C LEU A 177 17.73 14.18 -5.50
N PHE A 178 17.35 13.93 -6.75
CA PHE A 178 16.85 14.97 -7.66
C PHE A 178 17.81 16.17 -7.81
N GLY A 179 19.11 15.94 -7.69
CA GLY A 179 20.15 16.98 -7.77
C GLY A 179 20.05 18.07 -6.70
N GLY A 180 19.53 17.71 -5.52
CA GLY A 180 19.48 18.59 -4.33
C GLY A 180 18.40 19.67 -4.38
N LYS A 181 17.56 19.68 -5.42
CA LYS A 181 16.52 20.68 -5.61
C LYS A 181 15.24 20.33 -4.84
N PRO A 182 14.40 21.33 -4.50
CA PRO A 182 13.07 21.06 -4.00
C PRO A 182 12.28 20.18 -4.99
N LEU A 183 11.61 19.15 -4.48
CA LEU A 183 10.80 18.27 -5.31
C LEU A 183 9.48 18.98 -5.61
N PRO A 184 9.14 19.24 -6.88
CA PRO A 184 7.85 19.82 -7.22
C PRO A 184 6.71 18.88 -6.80
N ASP A 185 5.59 19.46 -6.39
CA ASP A 185 4.36 18.74 -6.05
C ASP A 185 4.46 17.76 -4.87
N LEU A 186 5.59 17.72 -4.16
CA LEU A 186 5.74 16.89 -2.97
C LEU A 186 4.69 17.27 -1.93
N TRP A 187 3.88 16.29 -1.55
CA TRP A 187 2.96 16.45 -0.44
C TRP A 187 3.77 16.63 0.85
N ASN A 188 3.47 17.69 1.58
CA ASN A 188 4.05 17.99 2.87
C ASN A 188 2.93 18.16 3.88
N GLY A 189 3.04 17.46 5.00
CA GLY A 189 2.02 17.42 6.02
C GLY A 189 2.19 16.21 6.92
N LYS A 190 1.18 16.00 7.76
CA LYS A 190 1.08 14.84 8.64
C LYS A 190 -0.35 14.31 8.61
N LEU A 191 -0.48 13.02 8.35
CA LEU A 191 -1.72 12.28 8.42
C LEU A 191 -1.51 11.04 9.29
N GLU A 192 -2.54 10.67 10.03
CA GLU A 192 -2.54 9.47 10.85
C GLU A 192 -3.89 8.78 10.65
N THR A 193 -3.85 7.50 10.28
CA THR A 193 -5.09 6.73 10.13
C THR A 193 -5.73 6.51 11.48
N LYS A 194 -7.03 6.21 11.51
CA LYS A 194 -7.58 5.66 12.76
C LYS A 194 -7.03 4.24 12.98
N PRO A 195 -7.07 3.75 14.22
CA PRO A 195 -6.66 2.38 14.53
C PRO A 195 -7.42 1.33 13.72
N LEU A 196 -6.67 0.38 13.16
CA LEU A 196 -7.17 -0.87 12.58
C LEU A 196 -6.86 -2.02 13.54
N ALA A 197 -7.90 -2.65 14.07
CA ALA A 197 -7.75 -3.78 14.99
C ALA A 197 -7.33 -5.05 14.25
N LEU A 198 -6.17 -5.62 14.60
CA LEU A 198 -5.67 -6.91 14.12
C LEU A 198 -5.56 -7.89 15.28
N GLN A 199 -5.96 -9.14 15.06
CA GLN A 199 -5.84 -10.19 16.06
C GLN A 199 -4.55 -10.98 15.86
N MET A 200 -3.79 -11.17 16.94
CA MET A 200 -2.72 -12.15 16.99
C MET A 200 -3.34 -13.53 17.17
N PRO A 201 -3.02 -14.50 16.30
CA PRO A 201 -3.53 -15.87 16.43
C PRO A 201 -3.03 -16.55 17.72
#